data_AF-A0A7C3AMB1-F1
#
_entry.id   AF-A0A7C3AMB1-F1
#
_cell.length_a   1.000
_cell.length_b   1.000
_cell.length_c   1.000
_cell.angle_alpha   90.00
_cell.angle_beta   90.00
_cell.angle_gamma   90.00
#
_symmetry.space_group_name_H-M   'P 1'
#
loop_
_entity.id
_entity.type
_entity.pdbx_description
1 polymer ?
#
loop_
_entity_poly.entity_id
_entity_poly.type
_entity_poly.pdbx_seq_one_letter_code
_entity_poly.pdbx_strand_id
1 'polypeptide(L)'
;MDEEIVVVETTSGMMEAEILRGLLEAQDITVWLLQESAGRAIGLGVGPLGQVDLMVPADQAAEATRILDDYYAGRLMEQDDQSPEES
;
A
#
# COMPACT_ATOMS: atom_id res chain seq x y z
N MET A 1 16.45 -9.06 19.78
CA MET A 1 16.87 -8.77 18.40
C MET A 1 15.95 -7.68 17.96
N ASP A 2 16.48 -6.49 17.68
CA ASP A 2 15.68 -5.41 17.10
C ASP A 2 15.37 -5.82 15.65
N GLU A 3 14.09 -5.89 15.32
CA GLU A 3 13.61 -6.19 13.97
C GLU A 3 13.77 -4.93 13.13
N GLU A 4 14.55 -5.01 12.05
CA GLU A 4 14.76 -3.87 11.15
C GLU A 4 13.48 -3.64 10.36
N ILE A 5 12.95 -2.41 10.41
CA ILE A 5 11.73 -2.02 9.72
C ILE A 5 12.09 -1.09 8.57
N VAL A 6 11.58 -1.40 7.37
CA VAL A 6 11.89 -0.66 6.15
C VAL A 6 10.61 -0.19 5.47
N VAL A 7 10.69 0.95 4.77
CA VAL A 7 9.60 1.47 3.94
C VAL A 7 9.60 0.75 2.60
N VAL A 8 8.44 0.24 2.17
CA VAL A 8 8.26 -0.44 0.87
C VAL A 8 7.39 0.34 -0.11
N GLU A 9 6.54 1.26 0.36
CA GLU A 9 5.68 2.10 -0.47
C GLU A 9 5.35 3.41 0.25
N THR A 10 5.12 4.49 -0.51
CA THR A 10 4.66 5.79 0.02
C THR A 10 3.44 6.26 -0.77
N THR A 11 2.28 6.20 -0.15
CA THR A 11 1.01 6.57 -0.80
C THR A 11 0.67 8.05 -0.64
N SER A 12 -0.23 8.55 -1.49
CA SER A 12 -0.68 9.95 -1.45
C SER A 12 -1.88 10.20 -0.51
N GLY A 13 -2.20 9.22 0.35
CA GLY A 13 -3.22 9.39 1.38
C GLY A 13 -3.61 8.10 2.11
N MET A 14 -4.23 8.28 3.28
CA MET A 14 -4.59 7.21 4.20
C MET A 14 -5.46 6.11 3.58
N MET A 15 -6.39 6.46 2.69
CA MET A 15 -7.30 5.49 2.09
C MET A 15 -6.55 4.49 1.20
N GLU A 16 -5.62 4.96 0.38
CA GLU A 16 -4.79 4.09 -0.46
C GLU A 16 -3.88 3.23 0.42
N ALA A 17 -3.26 3.81 1.44
CA ALA A 17 -2.43 3.07 2.40
C ALA A 17 -3.18 1.92 3.09
N GLU A 18 -4.43 2.13 3.52
CA GLU A 18 -5.23 1.08 4.15
C GLU A 18 -5.61 -0.05 3.16
N ILE A 19 -5.84 0.29 1.88
CA ILE A 19 -6.09 -0.71 0.83
C ILE A 19 -4.86 -1.61 0.65
N LEU A 20 -3.69 -1.01 0.46
CA LEU A 20 -2.44 -1.74 0.26
C LEU A 20 -2.03 -2.52 1.52
N ARG A 21 -2.26 -1.97 2.70
CA ARG A 21 -2.09 -2.68 3.97
C ARG A 21 -2.96 -3.94 4.02
N GLY A 22 -4.26 -3.83 3.70
CA GLY A 22 -5.15 -4.98 3.69
C GLY A 22 -4.72 -6.06 2.70
N LEU A 23 -4.20 -5.67 1.53
CA LEU A 23 -3.62 -6.59 0.55
C LEU A 23 -2.42 -7.36 1.11
N LEU A 24 -1.47 -6.65 1.73
CA LEU A 24 -0.25 -7.25 2.29
C LEU A 24 -0.56 -8.12 3.53
N GLU A 25 -1.40 -7.65 4.44
CA GLU A 25 -1.82 -8.41 5.63
C GLU A 25 -2.55 -9.71 5.25
N ALA A 26 -3.31 -9.72 4.14
CA ALA A 26 -3.95 -10.93 3.60
C ALA A 26 -2.95 -11.98 3.08
N GLN A 27 -1.67 -11.60 2.88
CA GLN A 27 -0.56 -12.49 2.51
C GLN A 27 0.37 -12.77 3.70
N ASP A 28 -0.12 -12.62 4.93
CA ASP A 28 0.64 -12.81 6.17
C ASP A 28 1.83 -11.83 6.36
N ILE A 29 1.81 -10.68 5.68
CA ILE A 29 2.84 -9.63 5.84
C ILE A 29 2.43 -8.67 6.96
N THR A 30 3.36 -8.41 7.87
CA THR A 30 3.17 -7.40 8.92
C THR A 30 3.42 -6.01 8.35
N VAL A 31 2.44 -5.12 8.49
CA VAL A 31 2.51 -3.75 7.94
C VAL A 31 2.22 -2.71 9.02
N TRP A 32 3.05 -1.68 9.08
CA TRP A 32 2.80 -0.46 9.84
C TRP A 32 2.60 0.71 8.89
N LEU A 33 1.67 1.59 9.24
CA LEU A 33 1.42 2.82 8.50
C LEU A 33 1.97 4.01 9.28
N LEU A 34 2.82 4.79 8.64
CA LEU A 34 3.37 6.02 9.20
C LEU A 34 2.90 7.21 8.36
N GLN A 35 1.95 7.97 8.89
CA GLN A 35 1.53 9.22 8.29
C GLN A 35 2.49 10.34 8.70
N GLU A 36 3.10 11.03 7.73
CA GLU A 36 3.89 12.22 8.02
C GLU A 36 3.01 13.30 8.67
N SER A 37 3.30 13.62 9.93
CA SER A 37 2.47 14.52 10.74
C SER A 37 2.72 16.02 10.50
N ALA A 38 3.56 16.42 9.53
CA ALA A 38 4.10 17.77 9.43
C ALA A 38 3.84 18.48 8.08
N GLY A 39 2.61 18.40 7.58
CA GLY A 39 2.10 19.28 6.51
C GLY A 39 1.07 20.31 6.99
N ARG A 40 0.83 20.44 8.31
CA ARG A 40 -0.07 21.46 8.89
C ARG A 40 0.59 22.85 8.87
N ALA A 41 0.89 23.36 7.69
CA ALA A 41 1.24 24.77 7.52
C ALA A 41 0.50 25.33 6.30
N ILE A 42 -0.58 26.06 6.61
CA ILE A 42 -1.22 27.08 5.79
C ILE A 42 -2.04 26.58 4.58
N GLY A 43 -3.37 26.57 4.78
CA GLY A 43 -4.30 27.11 3.78
C GLY A 43 -5.06 26.10 2.91
N LEU A 44 -6.37 26.01 3.15
CA LEU A 44 -7.39 25.68 2.15
C LEU A 44 -7.29 24.30 1.47
N GLY A 45 -7.80 23.26 2.12
CA GLY A 45 -8.60 22.18 1.52
C GLY A 45 -8.11 21.39 0.29
N VAL A 46 -6.91 21.63 -0.25
CA VAL A 46 -6.41 21.03 -1.49
C VAL A 46 -4.88 20.94 -1.45
N GLY A 47 -4.36 20.10 -0.55
CA GLY A 47 -2.98 19.60 -0.57
C GLY A 47 -3.02 18.08 -0.50
N PRO A 48 -1.97 17.35 -0.96
CA PRO A 48 -1.96 15.90 -0.87
C PRO A 48 -2.25 15.50 0.57
N LEU A 49 -3.31 14.71 0.76
CA LEU A 49 -3.69 14.16 2.05
C LEU A 49 -2.43 13.45 2.56
N GLY A 50 -1.76 13.99 3.57
CA GLY A 50 -0.32 13.78 3.83
C GLY A 50 0.20 12.36 3.55
N GLN A 51 1.38 12.28 2.94
CA GLN A 51 2.02 11.04 2.54
C GLN A 51 2.02 10.01 3.68
N VAL A 52 1.74 8.76 3.32
CA VAL A 52 1.70 7.64 4.27
C VAL A 52 2.66 6.56 3.79
N ASP A 53 3.67 6.30 4.61
CA ASP A 53 4.64 5.24 4.38
C ASP A 53 4.07 3.90 4.86
N LEU A 54 4.23 2.88 4.03
CA LEU A 54 4.01 1.48 4.37
C LEU A 54 5.34 0.88 4.79
N MET A 55 5.40 0.41 6.02
CA MET A 55 6.58 -0.14 6.65
C MET A 55 6.39 -1.61 6.95
N VAL A 56 7.40 -2.43 6.70
CA VAL A 56 7.38 -3.89 6.95
C VAL A 56 8.69 -4.36 7.56
N PRO A 57 8.74 -5.54 8.20
CA PRO A 57 9.99 -6.16 8.60
C PRO A 57 10.92 -6.37 7.39
N ALA A 58 12.22 -6.13 7.55
CA ALA A 58 13.19 -6.18 6.46
C ALA A 58 13.26 -7.56 5.78
N ASP A 59 12.96 -8.64 6.51
CA ASP A 59 12.88 -10.01 5.99
C ASP A 59 11.63 -10.25 5.11
N GLN A 60 10.59 -9.42 5.25
CA GLN A 60 9.36 -9.47 4.44
C GLN A 60 9.34 -8.45 3.30
N ALA A 61 10.29 -7.50 3.28
CA ALA A 61 10.32 -6.39 2.32
C ALA A 61 10.31 -6.84 0.85
N ALA A 62 11.10 -7.87 0.51
CA ALA A 62 11.18 -8.36 -0.86
C ALA A 62 9.84 -8.94 -1.35
N GLU A 63 9.12 -9.65 -0.48
CA GLU A 63 7.81 -10.23 -0.81
C GLU A 63 6.73 -9.14 -0.88
N ALA A 64 6.75 -8.18 0.06
CA ALA A 64 5.85 -7.05 0.05
C ALA A 64 5.96 -6.23 -1.24
N THR A 65 7.19 -5.88 -1.66
CA THR A 65 7.43 -5.17 -2.93
C THR A 65 6.90 -5.97 -4.12
N ARG A 66 7.10 -7.29 -4.14
CA ARG A 66 6.60 -8.14 -5.23
C ARG A 66 5.07 -8.12 -5.33
N ILE A 67 4.37 -8.22 -4.22
CA ILE A 67 2.90 -8.18 -4.18
C ILE A 67 2.38 -6.81 -4.65
N LEU A 68 3.03 -5.72 -4.23
CA LEU A 68 2.69 -4.37 -4.68
C LEU A 68 2.92 -4.20 -6.19
N ASP A 69 4.04 -4.69 -6.72
CA ASP A 69 4.31 -4.68 -8.16
C ASP A 69 3.25 -5.48 -8.95
N ASP A 70 2.83 -6.64 -8.43
CA ASP A 70 1.76 -7.44 -9.02
C ASP A 70 0.41 -6.70 -9.00
N TYR A 71 0.14 -5.95 -7.92
CA TYR A 71 -1.08 -5.15 -7.77
C TYR A 71 -1.12 -4.00 -8.79
N TYR A 72 -0.04 -3.21 -8.88
CA TYR A 72 0.04 -2.09 -9.81
C TYR A 72 0.12 -2.52 -11.28
N ALA A 73 0.67 -3.70 -11.56
CA ALA A 73 0.66 -4.27 -12.90
C ALA A 73 -0.73 -4.77 -13.36
N GLY A 74 -1.76 -4.68 -12.50
CA GLY A 74 -3.12 -5.17 -12.79
C GLY A 74 -3.25 -6.69 -12.77
N ARG A 75 -2.19 -7.43 -12.40
CA ARG A 75 -2.16 -8.91 -12.38
C ARG A 75 -3.06 -9.51 -11.30
N LEU A 76 -3.45 -8.70 -10.30
CA LEU A 76 -4.42 -9.06 -9.27
C LEU A 76 -5.89 -8.77 -9.65
N MET A 77 -6.14 -8.04 -10.76
CA MET A 77 -7.50 -7.64 -11.19
C MET A 77 -8.06 -8.50 -12.36
N GLU A 78 -7.27 -9.44 -12.92
CA GLU A 78 -7.65 -10.19 -14.12
C GLU A 78 -8.67 -11.34 -13.91
N GLN A 79 -9.28 -11.50 -12.72
CA GLN A 79 -10.16 -12.65 -12.45
C GLN A 79 -11.67 -12.42 -12.57
N ASP A 80 -12.16 -11.20 -12.81
CA ASP A 80 -13.61 -10.92 -12.74
C ASP A 80 -14.31 -10.54 -14.07
N ASP A 81 -13.69 -10.69 -15.25
CA ASP A 81 -14.42 -10.43 -16.51
C ASP A 81 -14.25 -11.52 -17.59
N GLN A 82 -14.63 -12.75 -17.25
CA GLN A 82 -15.10 -13.71 -18.25
C GLN A 82 -16.62 -13.85 -18.12
N SER A 83 -17.34 -12.79 -18.48
CA SER A 83 -18.74 -12.90 -18.82
C SER A 83 -18.85 -13.63 -20.18
N PRO A 84 -19.42 -14.84 -20.27
CA PRO A 84 -19.61 -15.47 -21.57
C PRO A 84 -20.61 -14.64 -22.38
N GLU A 85 -20.19 -14.17 -23.54
CA GLU A 85 -21.03 -13.56 -24.56
C GLU A 85 -22.10 -14.61 -24.97
N GLU A 86 -23.33 -14.47 -24.47
CA GLU A 86 -24.45 -15.28 -24.96
C GLU A 86 -24.79 -14.85 -26.39
N SER A 87 -24.80 -15.85 -27.29
CA SER A 87 -24.93 -15.75 -28.75
C SER A 87 -26.32 -15.38 -29.26
#